data_AF-A0A927SGK6-F1
#
_entry.id   AF-A0A927SGK6-F1
#
_cell.length_a   1.000
_cell.length_b   1.000
_cell.length_c   1.000
_cell.angle_alpha   90.00
_cell.angle_beta   90.00
_cell.angle_gamma   90.00
#
_symmetry.space_group_name_H-M   'P 1'
#
loop_
_entity.id
_entity.type
_entity.pdbx_description
1 polymer ?
#
loop_
_entity_poly.entity_id
_entity_poly.type
_entity_poly.pdbx_seq_one_letter_code
_entity_poly.pdbx_strand_id
1 'polypeptide(L)'
;SEEVAACFRRIIANRTAPKVEPMVDGHAGFLFLDKNDRPMVALHWEKYLEHIVEKYNKIYRIPMPKVTPHVCRHTFCSNMAKSGMNPKTLQYIMGHSDISVTLNVYTHVQFDDAQAELLRVAQA
;
A
#
# COMPACT_ATOMS: atom_id res chain seq x y z
N SER A 1 -5.48 2.60 -12.15
CA SER A 1 -5.97 1.21 -12.08
C SER A 1 -7.48 1.24 -11.97
N GLU A 2 -8.18 0.49 -12.82
CA GLU A 2 -9.65 0.37 -12.79
C GLU A 2 -10.13 -0.23 -11.47
N GLU A 3 -9.41 -1.22 -10.93
CA GLU A 3 -9.73 -1.87 -9.66
C GLU A 3 -9.70 -0.89 -8.48
N VAL A 4 -8.67 -0.03 -8.45
CA VAL A 4 -8.54 1.02 -7.42
C VAL A 4 -9.68 2.02 -7.53
N ALA A 5 -10.01 2.47 -8.75
CA ALA A 5 -11.13 3.38 -8.97
C ALA A 5 -12.47 2.74 -8.54
N ALA A 6 -12.70 1.48 -8.89
CA ALA A 6 -13.88 0.73 -8.44
C ALA A 6 -13.93 0.59 -6.91
N CYS A 7 -12.79 0.38 -6.26
CA CYS A 7 -12.69 0.34 -4.80
C CYS A 7 -13.13 1.65 -4.16
N PHE A 8 -12.60 2.79 -4.62
CA PHE A 8 -12.99 4.11 -4.10
C PHE A 8 -14.47 4.44 -4.36
N ARG A 9 -15.01 4.09 -5.53
CA ARG A 9 -16.45 4.26 -5.80
C ARG A 9 -17.30 3.48 -4.79
N ARG A 10 -16.93 2.24 -4.47
CA ARG A 10 -17.62 1.44 -3.44
C ARG A 10 -17.47 2.04 -2.05
N ILE A 11 -16.30 2.55 -1.69
CA ILE A 11 -16.07 3.21 -0.39
C ILE A 11 -16.98 4.42 -0.25
N ILE A 12 -17.05 5.27 -1.29
CA ILE A 12 -17.90 6.47 -1.27
C ILE A 12 -19.38 6.10 -1.20
N ALA A 13 -19.82 5.13 -2.02
CA ALA A 13 -21.22 4.68 -2.03
C ALA A 13 -21.67 4.06 -0.70
N ASN A 14 -20.77 3.38 0.01
CA ASN A 14 -21.06 2.71 1.28
C ASN A 14 -20.62 3.53 2.51
N ARG A 15 -20.16 4.77 2.33
CA ARG A 15 -19.69 5.60 3.44
C ARG A 15 -20.86 5.91 4.37
N THR A 16 -20.73 5.57 5.64
CA THR A 16 -21.69 5.95 6.67
C THR A 16 -21.73 7.47 6.82
N ALA A 17 -22.92 8.06 6.73
CA ALA A 17 -23.13 9.48 6.99
C ALA A 17 -23.24 9.72 8.51
N PRO A 18 -22.28 10.40 9.14
CA PRO A 18 -22.38 10.74 10.55
C PRO A 18 -23.45 11.82 10.76
N LYS A 19 -23.98 11.93 11.98
CA LYS A 19 -24.95 12.99 12.32
C LYS A 19 -24.35 14.39 12.18
N VAL A 20 -23.07 14.52 12.53
CA VAL A 20 -22.28 15.73 12.39
C VAL A 20 -21.00 15.33 11.68
N GLU A 21 -20.70 16.00 10.57
CA GLU A 21 -19.51 15.70 9.79
C GLU A 21 -18.25 16.12 10.57
N PRO A 22 -17.28 15.22 10.81
CA PRO A 22 -16.08 15.57 11.55
C PRO A 22 -15.20 16.51 10.72
N MET A 23 -14.65 17.52 11.39
CA MET A 23 -13.74 18.50 10.80
C MET A 23 -12.45 18.56 11.61
N VAL A 24 -11.31 18.49 10.93
CA VAL A 24 -9.97 18.63 11.52
C VAL A 24 -9.21 19.62 10.65
N ASP A 25 -8.76 20.73 11.24
CA ASP A 25 -8.00 21.78 10.55
C ASP A 25 -8.62 22.22 9.22
N GLY A 26 -9.94 22.44 9.21
CA GLY A 26 -10.70 22.86 8.03
C GLY A 26 -10.97 21.76 6.98
N HIS A 27 -10.48 20.53 7.20
CA HIS A 27 -10.74 19.39 6.33
C HIS A 27 -11.91 18.55 6.87
N ALA A 28 -12.83 18.17 5.98
CA ALA A 28 -14.01 17.35 6.28
C ALA A 28 -14.21 16.31 5.16
N GLY A 29 -15.19 15.41 5.29
CA GLY A 29 -15.47 14.39 4.29
C GLY A 29 -14.53 13.17 4.38
N PHE A 30 -13.98 12.88 5.57
CA PHE A 30 -13.11 11.74 5.79
C PHE A 30 -13.80 10.43 5.39
N LEU A 31 -13.15 9.61 4.57
CA LEU A 31 -13.77 8.41 3.98
C LEU A 31 -14.08 7.32 5.00
N PHE A 32 -13.27 7.20 6.07
CA PHE A 32 -13.38 6.14 7.06
C PHE A 32 -13.54 6.73 8.46
N LEU A 33 -14.63 6.36 9.13
CA LEU A 33 -14.98 6.81 10.47
C LEU A 33 -15.03 5.62 11.43
N ASP A 34 -14.61 5.81 12.68
CA ASP A 34 -14.73 4.83 13.75
C ASP A 34 -16.19 4.75 14.26
N LYS A 35 -16.41 3.88 15.24
CA LYS A 35 -17.75 3.68 15.86
C LYS A 35 -18.31 4.92 16.58
N ASN A 36 -17.49 5.95 16.79
CA ASN A 36 -17.86 7.21 17.44
C ASN A 36 -17.91 8.36 16.42
N ASP A 37 -18.02 8.05 15.12
CA ASP A 37 -18.03 9.00 14.00
C ASP A 37 -16.75 9.86 13.87
N ARG A 38 -15.63 9.40 14.42
CA ARG A 38 -14.33 10.10 14.31
C ARG A 38 -13.48 9.52 13.19
N PRO A 39 -12.66 10.33 12.49
CA PRO A 39 -11.75 9.82 11.47
C PRO A 39 -10.85 8.71 12.00
N MET A 40 -10.76 7.60 11.27
CA MET A 40 -9.89 6.49 11.66
C MET A 40 -8.41 6.88 11.58
N VAL A 41 -7.67 6.65 12.67
CA VAL A 41 -6.20 6.80 12.73
C VAL A 41 -5.44 5.49 12.45
N ALA A 42 -4.12 5.58 12.27
CA ALA A 42 -3.22 4.46 11.94
C ALA A 42 -3.40 3.22 12.83
N LEU A 43 -3.54 3.41 14.14
CA LEU A 43 -3.71 2.31 15.11
C LEU A 43 -4.91 1.41 14.78
N HIS A 44 -6.01 1.98 14.27
CA HIS A 44 -7.18 1.18 13.88
C HIS A 44 -6.83 0.22 12.76
N TRP A 45 -6.14 0.70 11.72
CA TRP A 45 -5.74 -0.09 10.56
C TRP A 45 -4.72 -1.17 10.92
N GLU A 46 -3.78 -0.86 11.80
CA GLU A 46 -2.83 -1.85 12.33
C GLU A 46 -3.56 -2.99 13.05
N LYS A 47 -4.51 -2.66 13.93
CA LYS A 47 -5.32 -3.67 14.65
C LYS A 47 -6.24 -4.45 13.73
N TYR A 48 -6.83 -3.83 12.72
CA TYR A 48 -7.66 -4.54 11.75
C TYR A 48 -6.85 -5.56 10.96
N LEU A 49 -5.67 -5.20 10.45
CA LEU A 49 -4.81 -6.15 9.75
C LEU A 49 -4.29 -7.25 10.67
N GLU A 50 -3.91 -6.93 11.90
CA GLU A 50 -3.51 -7.91 12.91
C GLU A 50 -4.61 -8.97 13.11
N HIS A 51 -5.86 -8.54 13.37
CA HIS A 51 -6.98 -9.45 13.55
C HIS A 51 -7.33 -10.25 12.28
N ILE A 52 -7.18 -9.66 11.09
CA ILE A 52 -7.37 -10.36 9.81
C ILE A 52 -6.34 -11.48 9.65
N VAL A 53 -5.06 -11.19 9.93
CA VAL A 53 -3.96 -12.17 9.87
C VAL A 53 -4.17 -13.28 10.90
N GLU A 54 -4.53 -12.94 12.14
CA GLU A 54 -4.84 -13.93 13.18
C GLU A 54 -6.00 -14.84 12.78
N LYS A 55 -7.08 -14.28 12.22
CA LYS A 55 -8.22 -15.06 11.75
C LYS A 55 -7.83 -15.98 10.59
N TYR A 56 -7.07 -15.48 9.63
CA TYR A 56 -6.57 -16.29 8.52
C TYR A 56 -5.72 -17.46 9.03
N ASN A 57 -4.78 -17.21 9.94
CA ASN A 57 -3.86 -18.22 10.46
C ASN A 57 -4.55 -19.31 11.29
N LYS A 58 -5.78 -19.07 11.77
CA LYS A 58 -6.62 -20.09 12.42
C LYS A 58 -7.33 -21.01 11.43
N ILE A 59 -7.57 -20.54 10.19
CA ILE A 59 -8.35 -21.25 9.17
C ILE A 59 -7.45 -22.04 8.22
N TYR A 60 -6.32 -21.45 7.82
CA TYR A 60 -5.45 -22.00 6.79
C TYR A 60 -4.22 -22.69 7.39
N ARG A 61 -3.80 -23.79 6.76
CA ARG A 61 -2.63 -24.59 7.18
C ARG A 61 -1.31 -23.84 7.04
N ILE A 62 -1.19 -22.97 6.04
CA ILE A 62 0.01 -22.16 5.80
C ILE A 62 -0.25 -20.78 6.41
N PRO A 63 0.50 -20.38 7.47
CA PRO A 63 0.28 -19.10 8.11
C PRO A 63 0.76 -17.95 7.21
N MET A 64 0.00 -16.86 7.21
CA MET A 64 0.48 -15.57 6.71
C MET A 64 1.53 -14.99 7.66
N PRO A 65 2.54 -14.29 7.11
CA PRO A 65 3.46 -13.48 7.91
C PRO A 65 2.72 -12.30 8.53
N LYS A 66 3.39 -11.61 9.46
CA LYS A 66 2.88 -10.36 10.02
C LYS A 66 2.75 -9.31 8.91
N VAL A 67 1.52 -8.86 8.67
CA VAL A 67 1.20 -7.83 7.66
C VAL A 67 0.72 -6.57 8.38
N THR A 68 1.32 -5.43 8.05
CA THR A 68 0.92 -4.11 8.55
C THR A 68 0.61 -3.18 7.38
N PRO A 69 -0.08 -2.04 7.57
CA PRO A 69 -0.35 -1.10 6.47
C PRO A 69 0.92 -0.67 5.72
N HIS A 70 2.04 -0.49 6.44
CA HIS A 70 3.32 -0.11 5.85
C HIS A 70 3.94 -1.22 4.99
N VAL A 71 3.72 -2.50 5.35
CA VAL A 71 4.16 -3.64 4.53
C VAL A 71 3.46 -3.61 3.16
N CYS A 72 2.17 -3.26 3.09
CA CYS A 72 1.47 -3.13 1.81
C CYS A 72 2.12 -2.07 0.89
N ARG A 73 2.56 -0.95 1.47
CA ARG A 73 3.30 0.10 0.73
C ARG A 73 4.66 -0.40 0.23
N HIS A 74 5.39 -1.17 1.04
CA HIS A 74 6.62 -1.82 0.59
C HIS A 74 6.37 -2.82 -0.53
N THR A 75 5.36 -3.69 -0.40
CA THR A 75 5.00 -4.66 -1.44
C THR A 75 4.68 -3.98 -2.77
N PHE A 76 3.92 -2.88 -2.73
CA PHE A 76 3.68 -2.06 -3.92
C PHE A 76 5.00 -1.57 -4.54
N CYS A 77 5.87 -0.96 -3.74
CA CYS A 77 7.17 -0.45 -4.22
C CYS A 77 8.02 -1.55 -4.86
N SER A 78 8.14 -2.71 -4.20
CA SER A 78 8.91 -3.85 -4.70
C SER A 78 8.36 -4.40 -6.01
N ASN A 79 7.04 -4.52 -6.12
CA ASN A 79 6.40 -5.06 -7.32
C ASN A 79 6.55 -4.09 -8.51
N MET A 80 6.41 -2.78 -8.28
CA MET A 80 6.63 -1.79 -9.33
C MET A 80 8.09 -1.68 -9.75
N ALA A 81 9.03 -1.83 -8.80
CA ALA A 81 10.45 -1.92 -9.12
C ALA A 81 10.76 -3.14 -10.00
N LYS A 82 10.24 -4.32 -9.62
CA LYS A 82 10.41 -5.57 -10.38
C LYS A 82 9.77 -5.53 -11.78
N SER A 83 8.70 -4.74 -11.97
CA SER A 83 8.10 -4.55 -13.29
C SER A 83 8.86 -3.55 -14.17
N GLY A 84 10.00 -3.04 -13.70
CA GLY A 84 10.86 -2.13 -14.46
C GLY A 84 10.38 -0.68 -14.48
N MET A 85 9.53 -0.27 -13.52
CA MET A 85 9.12 1.14 -13.41
C MET A 85 10.34 2.03 -13.19
N ASN A 86 10.39 3.16 -13.88
CA ASN A 86 11.47 4.13 -13.68
C ASN A 86 11.59 4.53 -12.19
N PRO A 87 12.79 4.44 -11.58
CA PRO A 87 12.98 4.72 -10.16
C PRO A 87 12.56 6.13 -9.72
N LYS A 88 12.69 7.15 -10.58
CA LYS A 88 12.25 8.53 -10.29
C LYS A 88 10.72 8.65 -10.30
N THR A 89 10.07 8.00 -11.25
CA THR A 89 8.61 7.90 -11.27
C THR A 89 8.09 7.17 -10.03
N LEU A 90 8.72 6.06 -9.67
CA LEU A 90 8.36 5.31 -8.47
C LEU A 90 8.60 6.15 -7.20
N GLN A 91 9.73 6.87 -7.10
CA GLN A 91 10.00 7.79 -5.99
C GLN A 91 8.89 8.84 -5.83
N TYR A 92 8.44 9.43 -6.93
CA TYR A 92 7.37 10.43 -6.93
C TYR A 92 6.03 9.83 -6.45
N ILE A 93 5.64 8.66 -6.99
CA ILE A 93 4.41 7.97 -6.58
C ILE A 93 4.47 7.57 -5.11
N MET A 94 5.63 7.11 -4.64
CA MET A 94 5.83 6.73 -3.24
C MET A 94 5.86 7.96 -2.33
N GLY A 95 6.22 9.14 -2.82
CA GLY A 95 6.38 10.34 -2.00
C GLY A 95 7.62 10.31 -1.11
N HIS A 96 8.72 9.70 -1.57
CA HIS A 96 9.98 9.68 -0.82
C HIS A 96 10.79 10.95 -1.07
N SER A 97 11.14 11.67 0.00
CA SER A 97 12.04 12.84 -0.05
C SER A 97 13.46 12.48 -0.48
N ASP A 98 13.93 11.27 -0.15
CA ASP A 98 15.21 10.73 -0.57
C ASP A 98 15.02 9.51 -1.50
N ILE A 99 15.76 9.48 -2.61
CA ILE A 99 15.73 8.39 -3.58
C ILE A 99 16.35 7.11 -3.02
N SER A 100 17.25 7.21 -2.03
CA SER A 100 17.87 6.05 -1.38
C SER A 100 16.82 5.09 -0.82
N VAL A 101 15.72 5.62 -0.26
CA VAL A 101 14.59 4.84 0.27
C VAL A 101 13.91 4.00 -0.82
N THR A 102 13.81 4.54 -2.04
CA THR A 102 13.22 3.84 -3.18
C THR A 102 14.20 2.80 -3.75
N LEU A 103 15.49 3.16 -3.84
CA LEU A 103 16.54 2.28 -4.36
C LEU A 103 16.88 1.13 -3.41
N ASN A 104 16.68 1.28 -2.10
CA ASN A 104 16.80 0.20 -1.12
C ASN A 104 15.83 -0.96 -1.37
N VAL A 105 14.80 -0.76 -2.19
CA VAL A 105 13.90 -1.84 -2.62
C VAL A 105 14.46 -2.59 -3.84
N TYR A 106 15.34 -1.95 -4.61
CA TYR A 106 16.08 -2.54 -5.73
C TYR A 106 17.36 -3.26 -5.28
N THR A 107 17.81 -3.15 -4.03
CA THR A 107 19.06 -3.81 -3.58
C THR A 107 18.96 -5.34 -3.55
N HIS A 108 17.77 -5.89 -3.80
CA HIS A 108 17.57 -7.31 -4.08
C HIS A 108 17.81 -7.71 -5.56
N VAL A 109 18.38 -6.82 -6.39
CA VAL A 109 18.88 -7.19 -7.72
C VAL A 109 20.01 -8.20 -7.55
N GLN A 110 19.76 -9.44 -7.96
CA GLN A 110 20.74 -10.52 -7.95
C GLN A 110 21.52 -10.55 -9.27
N PHE A 111 22.58 -11.36 -9.33
CA PHE A 111 23.40 -11.53 -10.54
C PHE A 111 22.53 -11.86 -11.78
N ASP A 112 21.53 -12.71 -11.60
CA ASP A 112 20.62 -13.13 -12.67
C ASP A 112 19.77 -11.97 -13.22
N ASP A 113 19.34 -11.04 -12.36
CA ASP A 113 18.58 -9.85 -12.76
C ASP A 113 19.46 -8.91 -13.61
N ALA A 114 20.73 -8.74 -13.22
CA ALA A 114 21.69 -7.93 -13.97
C ALA A 114 22.03 -8.56 -15.34
N GLN A 115 22.17 -9.89 -15.39
CA GLN A 115 22.40 -10.61 -16.63
C GLN A 115 21.19 -10.48 -17.58
N ALA A 116 19.97 -10.66 -17.07
CA ALA A 116 18.76 -10.53 -17.86
C ALA A 116 18.59 -9.13 -18.45
N GLU A 117 18.89 -8.08 -17.67
CA GLU A 117 18.77 -6.70 -18.14
C GLU A 117 19.83 -6.34 -19.19
N LEU A 118 21.07 -6.82 -19.03
CA LEU A 118 22.12 -6.67 -20.06
C LEU A 118 21.72 -7.35 -21.36
N LEU A 119 21.16 -8.57 -21.30
CA LEU A 119 20.66 -9.27 -22.47
C LEU A 119 19.50 -8.52 -23.14
N ARG A 120 18.58 -7.96 -22.36
CA ARG A 120 17.46 -7.14 -22.86
C ARG A 120 17.96 -5.90 -23.59
N VAL A 121 18.93 -5.18 -23.04
CA VAL A 121 19.52 -3.98 -23.65
C VAL A 121 20.34 -4.33 -24.90
N ALA A 122 21.06 -5.45 -24.88
CA ALA A 122 21.85 -5.89 -26.04
C ALA A 122 20.98 -6.39 -27.21
N GLN A 123 19.73 -6.76 -26.95
CA GLN A 123 18.77 -7.27 -27.94
C GLN A 123 17.71 -6.22 -28.36
N ALA A 124 17.75 -5.02 -27.78
CA ALA A 124 16.89 -3.88 -28.13
C ALA A 124 17.56 -2.97 -29.17
#